data_AF-A0A7L1AHD1-F1
#
_entry.id   AF-A0A7L1AHD1-F1
#
_cell.length_a   1.000
_cell.length_b   1.000
_cell.length_c   1.000
_cell.angle_alpha   90.00
_cell.angle_beta   90.00
_cell.angle_gamma   90.00
#
_symmetry.space_group_name_H-M   'P 1'
#
loop_
_entity.id
_entity.type
_entity.pdbx_description
1 polymer ?
#
loop_
_entity_poly.entity_id
_entity_poly.type
_entity_poly.pdbx_seq_one_letter_code
_entity_poly.pdbx_strand_id
1 'polypeptide(L)'
;FSGVLAEDVLRALLELQDRLAATTAWAPGAGRNVTLQDVCYAPLNPAEPGVGDCAVSSVTQYFQNNGTLLALTAMQEDGKDKGTVDWHDHLMYCVKCVPRARRGARRCLGDGGGL
;
A
#
# COMPACT_ATOMS: atom_id res chain seq x y z
N PHE A 1 -7.15 -8.48 -16.95
CA PHE A 1 -7.15 -8.69 -15.49
C PHE A 1 -8.52 -9.18 -15.05
N SER A 2 -8.62 -9.83 -13.89
CA SER A 2 -9.93 -10.16 -13.27
C SER A 2 -10.63 -8.88 -12.80
N GLY A 3 -11.96 -8.87 -12.79
CA GLY A 3 -12.75 -7.71 -12.31
C GLY A 3 -12.50 -7.37 -10.84
N VAL A 4 -11.99 -8.31 -10.04
CA VAL A 4 -11.58 -8.07 -8.64
C VAL A 4 -10.40 -7.08 -8.55
N LEU A 5 -9.61 -6.95 -9.62
CA LEU A 5 -8.51 -6.00 -9.71
C LEU A 5 -8.89 -4.76 -10.51
N ALA A 6 -10.17 -4.48 -10.76
CA ALA A 6 -10.56 -3.23 -11.41
C ALA A 6 -10.15 -2.01 -10.55
N GLU A 7 -9.75 -0.91 -11.19
CA GLU A 7 -9.17 0.24 -10.51
C GLU A 7 -10.14 0.88 -9.49
N ASP A 8 -11.43 0.93 -9.81
CA ASP A 8 -12.50 1.38 -8.92
C ASP A 8 -12.63 0.49 -7.68
N VAL A 9 -12.49 -0.82 -7.83
CA VAL A 9 -12.46 -1.77 -6.72
C VAL A 9 -11.23 -1.54 -5.83
N LEU A 10 -10.06 -1.32 -6.44
CA LEU A 10 -8.82 -1.03 -5.69
C LEU A 10 -8.90 0.30 -4.93
N ARG A 11 -9.56 1.32 -5.50
CA ARG A 11 -9.83 2.60 -4.82
C ARG A 11 -10.78 2.42 -3.65
N ALA A 12 -11.88 1.70 -3.84
CA ALA A 12 -12.83 1.40 -2.77
C ALA A 12 -12.18 0.59 -1.63
N LEU A 13 -11.29 -0.35 -1.97
CA LEU A 13 -10.49 -1.10 -1.00
C LEU A 13 -9.56 -0.18 -0.20
N LEU A 14 -8.88 0.75 -0.87
CA LEU A 14 -8.01 1.72 -0.20
C LEU A 14 -8.79 2.60 0.78
N GLU A 15 -9.92 3.15 0.36
CA GLU A 15 -10.80 3.95 1.23
C GLU A 15 -11.30 3.15 2.45
N LEU A 16 -11.66 1.88 2.25
CA LEU A 16 -12.05 1.00 3.34
C LEU A 16 -10.88 0.78 4.32
N GLN A 17 -9.68 0.54 3.80
CA GLN A 17 -8.50 0.32 4.61
C GLN A 17 -8.16 1.56 5.45
N ASP A 18 -8.24 2.76 4.88
CA ASP A 18 -8.02 4.02 5.60
C ASP A 18 -9.03 4.21 6.74
N ARG A 19 -10.30 3.88 6.49
CA ARG A 19 -11.36 3.94 7.52
C ARG A 19 -11.12 2.94 8.65
N LEU A 20 -10.68 1.73 8.32
CA LEU A 20 -10.33 0.72 9.32
C LEU A 20 -9.11 1.16 10.15
N ALA A 21 -8.08 1.71 9.50
CA ALA A 21 -6.88 2.19 10.17
C ALA A 21 -7.16 3.39 11.10
N ALA A 22 -8.11 4.25 10.75
CA ALA A 22 -8.55 5.39 11.57
C ALA A 22 -9.55 5.02 12.69
N THR A 23 -9.95 3.75 12.79
CA THR A 23 -10.92 3.32 13.81
C THR A 23 -10.33 3.45 15.21
N THR A 24 -11.18 3.87 16.17
CA THR A 24 -10.82 3.98 17.57
C THR A 24 -11.81 3.19 18.42
N ALA A 25 -11.35 2.67 19.56
CA ALA A 25 -12.18 1.93 20.50
C ALA A 25 -11.90 2.39 21.93
N TRP A 26 -12.95 2.57 22.74
CA TRP A 26 -12.79 2.85 24.16
C TRP A 26 -12.28 1.60 24.88
N ALA A 27 -11.13 1.71 25.55
CA ALA A 27 -10.55 0.62 26.34
C ALA A 27 -10.64 0.95 27.84
N PRO A 28 -11.58 0.33 28.60
CA PRO A 28 -11.74 0.60 30.02
C PRO A 28 -10.46 0.37 30.84
N GLY A 29 -9.66 -0.65 30.49
CA GLY A 29 -8.40 -0.95 31.16
C GLY A 29 -7.30 0.09 30.95
N ALA A 30 -7.35 0.85 29.84
CA ALA A 30 -6.41 1.93 29.56
C ALA A 30 -6.96 3.32 29.92
N GLY A 31 -8.27 3.42 30.23
CA GLY A 31 -8.95 4.68 30.53
C GLY A 31 -8.95 5.69 29.37
N ARG A 32 -8.76 5.23 28.12
CA ARG A 32 -8.68 6.07 26.92
C ARG A 32 -9.21 5.34 25.68
N ASN A 33 -9.43 6.11 24.60
CA ASN A 33 -9.56 5.52 23.28
C ASN A 33 -8.20 4.98 22.80
N VAL A 34 -8.22 3.75 22.32
CA VAL A 34 -7.10 3.10 21.64
C VAL A 34 -7.30 3.16 20.14
N THR A 35 -6.19 3.24 19.42
CA THR A 35 -6.09 3.32 17.96
C THR A 35 -5.36 2.09 17.42
N LEU A 36 -5.31 1.91 16.10
CA LEU A 36 -4.60 0.78 15.50
C LEU A 36 -3.12 0.73 15.89
N GLN A 37 -2.43 1.87 15.90
CA GLN A 37 -1.00 1.96 16.25
C GLN A 37 -0.70 1.59 17.71
N ASP A 38 -1.69 1.65 18.60
CA ASP A 38 -1.50 1.27 20.01
C ASP A 38 -1.38 -0.25 20.20
N VAL A 39 -1.85 -1.05 19.23
CA VAL A 39 -1.99 -2.51 19.36
C VAL A 39 -1.39 -3.30 18.21
N CYS A 40 -1.06 -2.64 17.10
CA CYS A 40 -0.58 -3.31 15.90
C CYS A 40 0.84 -3.84 16.06
N TYR A 41 1.17 -4.88 15.30
CA TYR A 41 2.54 -5.33 15.15
C TYR A 41 3.29 -4.42 14.17
N ALA A 42 4.38 -3.80 14.62
CA ALA A 42 5.22 -2.90 13.84
C ALA A 42 6.69 -3.39 13.84
N PRO A 43 7.13 -4.14 12.81
CA PRO A 43 8.43 -4.81 12.81
C PRO A 43 9.62 -3.86 12.69
N LEU A 44 9.46 -2.72 12.00
CA LEU A 44 10.53 -1.76 11.76
C LEU A 44 10.67 -0.70 12.85
N ASN A 45 9.55 -0.31 13.47
CA ASN A 45 9.50 0.73 14.50
C ASN A 45 8.61 0.30 15.69
N PRO A 46 9.05 -0.69 16.49
CA PRO A 46 8.21 -1.31 17.52
C PRO A 46 7.99 -0.44 18.78
N ALA A 47 8.82 0.57 19.02
CA ALA A 47 8.76 1.37 20.24
C ALA A 47 7.73 2.51 20.17
N GLU A 48 7.68 3.20 19.03
CA GLU A 48 6.79 4.34 18.79
C GLU A 48 6.22 4.29 17.37
N PRO A 49 5.38 3.29 17.05
CA PRO A 49 4.87 3.11 15.70
C PRO A 49 3.89 4.22 15.31
N GLY A 50 4.02 4.72 14.08
CA GLY A 50 2.93 5.40 13.39
C GLY A 50 1.97 4.38 12.76
N VAL A 51 0.81 4.85 12.28
CA VAL A 51 -0.15 3.99 11.56
C VAL A 51 0.47 3.31 10.33
N GLY A 52 1.40 3.97 9.63
CA GLY A 52 2.11 3.41 8.48
C GLY A 52 3.13 2.32 8.83
N ASP A 53 3.54 2.20 10.10
CA ASP A 53 4.47 1.17 10.56
C ASP A 53 3.75 -0.15 10.89
N CYS A 54 2.42 -0.14 10.97
CA CYS A 54 1.62 -1.33 11.23
C CYS A 54 1.71 -2.32 10.06
N ALA A 55 1.94 -3.59 10.39
CA ALA A 55 1.97 -4.68 9.42
C ALA A 55 0.56 -5.01 8.90
N VAL A 56 0.13 -4.28 7.86
CA VAL A 56 -1.14 -4.50 7.13
C VAL A 56 -0.82 -5.05 5.75
N SER A 57 -1.24 -6.29 5.48
CA SER A 57 -1.00 -6.94 4.18
C SER A 57 -2.16 -6.74 3.21
N SER A 58 -1.91 -6.05 2.09
CA SER A 58 -2.93 -5.72 1.10
C SER A 58 -2.32 -5.45 -0.27
N VAL A 59 -3.09 -5.67 -1.36
CA VAL A 59 -2.65 -5.31 -2.71
C VAL A 59 -2.38 -3.81 -2.88
N THR A 60 -3.01 -2.96 -2.07
CA THR A 60 -2.78 -1.52 -2.06
C THR A 60 -1.39 -1.14 -1.55
N GLN A 61 -0.69 -2.05 -0.84
CA GLN A 61 0.68 -1.82 -0.36
C GLN A 61 1.69 -1.69 -1.50
N TYR A 62 1.44 -2.31 -2.66
CA TYR A 62 2.27 -2.10 -3.85
C TYR A 62 2.28 -0.64 -4.30
N PHE A 63 1.26 0.13 -3.90
CA PHE A 63 1.10 1.55 -4.18
C PHE A 63 1.28 2.42 -2.92
N GLN A 64 1.91 1.88 -1.87
CA GLN A 64 2.15 2.60 -0.60
C GLN A 64 0.87 3.21 -0.01
N ASN A 65 -0.25 2.48 -0.15
CA ASN A 65 -1.59 2.92 0.24
C ASN A 65 -1.93 4.34 -0.27
N ASN A 66 -1.46 4.71 -1.46
CA ASN A 66 -1.61 6.05 -1.99
C ASN A 66 -2.40 6.03 -3.30
N GLY A 67 -3.62 6.58 -3.27
CA GLY A 67 -4.50 6.66 -4.42
C GLY A 67 -3.92 7.47 -5.58
N THR A 68 -3.01 8.41 -5.32
CA THR A 68 -2.29 9.16 -6.36
C THR A 68 -1.28 8.26 -7.08
N LEU A 69 -0.59 7.38 -6.36
CA LEU A 69 0.35 6.42 -6.97
C LEU A 69 -0.38 5.34 -7.78
N LEU A 70 -1.57 4.92 -7.35
CA LEU A 70 -2.45 4.04 -8.11
C LEU A 70 -2.95 4.71 -9.41
N ALA A 71 -3.28 6.00 -9.37
CA ALA A 71 -3.79 6.74 -10.52
C ALA A 71 -2.72 7.10 -11.57
N LEU A 72 -1.44 6.92 -11.25
CA LEU A 72 -0.34 7.52 -12.02
C LEU A 72 0.00 6.69 -13.25
N THR A 73 -0.13 7.34 -14.41
CA THR A 73 0.29 6.86 -15.73
C THR A 73 1.56 7.57 -16.18
N ALA A 74 2.43 6.89 -16.91
CA ALA A 74 3.61 7.50 -17.54
C ALA A 74 3.76 7.02 -18.99
N MET A 75 4.39 7.83 -19.83
CA MET A 75 4.83 7.38 -21.16
C MET A 75 6.19 6.73 -21.04
N GLN A 76 6.34 5.54 -21.62
CA GLN A 76 7.61 4.83 -21.68
C GLN A 76 7.94 4.48 -23.13
N GLU A 77 9.21 4.66 -23.48
CA GLU A 77 9.78 4.26 -24.76
C GLU A 77 10.84 3.20 -24.48
N ASP A 78 10.59 1.97 -24.94
CA ASP A 78 11.55 0.86 -24.85
C ASP A 78 12.04 0.53 -26.26
N GLY A 79 13.12 1.19 -26.66
CA GLY A 79 13.69 1.04 -28.00
C GLY A 79 12.77 1.57 -29.11
N LYS A 80 11.94 0.70 -29.69
CA LYS A 80 11.06 1.03 -30.84
C LYS A 80 9.59 1.22 -30.47
N ASP A 81 9.16 0.70 -29.32
CA ASP A 81 7.77 0.71 -28.92
C ASP A 81 7.53 1.81 -27.87
N LYS A 82 6.56 2.68 -28.17
CA LYS A 82 6.05 3.72 -27.27
C LYS A 82 4.73 3.24 -26.68
N GLY A 83 4.62 3.24 -25.37
CA GLY A 83 3.42 2.83 -24.66
C GLY A 83 3.18 3.66 -23.41
N THR A 84 1.93 3.66 -22.95
CA THR A 84 1.58 4.18 -21.62
C THR A 84 1.73 3.05 -20.63
N VAL A 85 2.49 3.29 -19.57
CA VAL A 85 2.60 2.40 -18.41
C VAL A 85 1.71 2.91 -17.29
N ASP A 86 0.98 2.02 -16.66
CA ASP A 86 0.02 2.35 -15.60
C ASP A 86 0.17 1.43 -14.37
N TRP A 87 -0.87 1.36 -13.55
CA TRP A 87 -0.88 0.53 -12.35
C TRP A 87 -0.85 -0.97 -12.65
N HIS A 88 -1.34 -1.42 -13.81
CA HIS A 88 -1.30 -2.82 -14.21
C HIS A 88 0.15 -3.28 -14.37
N ASP A 89 0.96 -2.48 -15.05
CA ASP A 89 2.39 -2.76 -15.26
C ASP A 89 3.14 -2.79 -13.93
N HIS A 90 2.87 -1.81 -13.06
CA HIS A 90 3.49 -1.74 -11.74
C HIS A 90 3.11 -2.95 -10.87
N LEU A 91 1.83 -3.32 -10.83
CA LEU A 91 1.36 -4.49 -10.08
C LEU A 91 2.03 -5.78 -10.59
N MET A 92 2.05 -5.98 -11.91
CA MET A 92 2.70 -7.16 -12.50
C MET A 92 4.19 -7.20 -12.25
N TYR A 93 4.85 -6.04 -12.30
CA TYR A 93 6.26 -5.91 -11.95
C TYR A 93 6.49 -6.31 -10.50
N CYS A 94 5.73 -5.76 -9.56
CA CYS A 94 5.93 -6.00 -8.14
C CYS A 94 5.59 -7.42 -7.71
N VAL A 95 4.52 -8.03 -8.24
CA VAL A 95 4.20 -9.44 -7.97
C VAL A 95 5.32 -10.36 -8.47
N LYS A 96 5.94 -10.05 -9.62
CA LYS A 96 7.06 -10.85 -10.17
C LYS A 96 8.40 -10.60 -9.46
N CYS A 97 8.62 -9.41 -8.90
CA CYS A 97 9.93 -8.93 -8.46
C CYS A 97 9.92 -8.32 -7.05
N VAL A 98 9.09 -8.85 -6.14
CA VAL A 98 8.87 -8.35 -4.76
C VAL A 98 10.13 -7.80 -4.04
N PRO A 99 11.30 -8.47 -4.03
CA PRO A 99 12.47 -7.93 -3.30
C PRO A 99 13.33 -6.94 -4.10
N ARG A 100 13.06 -6.67 -5.38
CA ARG A 100 13.94 -5.82 -6.22
C ARG A 100 13.55 -4.34 -6.11
N ALA A 101 14.25 -3.61 -5.24
CA ALA A 101 14.37 -2.17 -5.39
C ALA A 101 15.24 -1.85 -6.63
N ARG A 102 14.63 -1.46 -7.76
CA ARG A 102 15.37 -0.89 -8.89
C ARG A 102 15.43 0.63 -8.77
N ARG A 103 16.61 1.21 -8.99
CA ARG A 103 16.77 2.67 -9.08
C ARG A 103 15.90 3.21 -10.22
N GLY A 104 15.04 4.18 -9.93
CA GLY A 104 14.14 4.82 -10.89
C GLY A 104 12.78 4.13 -11.07
N ALA A 105 12.55 2.95 -10.49
CA ALA A 105 11.24 2.31 -10.46
C ALA A 105 10.51 2.59 -9.15
N ARG A 106 9.17 2.60 -9.17
CA ARG A 106 8.34 2.71 -7.96
C ARG A 106 8.65 1.55 -7.01
N ARG A 107 8.55 1.83 -5.70
CA ARG A 107 8.80 0.84 -4.65
C ARG A 107 7.69 -0.23 -4.68
N CYS A 108 8.08 -1.49 -4.51
CA CYS A 108 7.14 -2.63 -4.41
C CYS A 108 6.84 -3.05 -2.96
N LEU A 109 7.63 -2.55 -2.01
CA LEU A 109 7.43 -2.76 -0.57
C LEU A 109 6.39 -1.77 -0.04
N GLY A 110 5.54 -2.25 0.88
CA GLY A 110 4.61 -1.42 1.63
C GLY A 110 5.32 -0.54 2.66
N ASP A 111 4.54 0.33 3.31
CA ASP A 111 5.04 1.36 4.23
C ASP A 111 5.70 0.75 5.49
N GLY A 112 5.11 -0.32 6.04
CA GLY A 112 5.65 -1.06 7.19
C GLY A 112 6.82 -2.00 6.86
N GLY A 113 7.38 -1.92 5.65
CA GLY A 113 8.52 -2.75 5.22
C GLY A 113 8.19 -4.19 4.83
N GLY A 114 6.91 -4.57 4.90
CA GLY A 114 6.36 -5.86 4.44
C GLY A 114 5.40 -5.70 3.26
N LEU A 115 4.77 -6.82 2.87
CA LEU A 115 3.63 -6.86 1.93
C LEU A 115 2.33 -7.13 2.66
#